data_AF-A0A1V5G9C8-F1
#
_entry.id   AF-A0A1V5G9C8-F1
#
_cell.length_a   1.000
_cell.length_b   1.000
_cell.length_c   1.000
_cell.angle_alpha   90.00
_cell.angle_beta   90.00
_cell.angle_gamma   90.00
#
_symmetry.space_group_name_H-M   'P 1'
#
loop_
_entity.id
_entity.type
_entity.pdbx_description
1 polymer ?
#
loop_
_entity_poly.entity_id
_entity_poly.type
_entity_poly.pdbx_seq_one_letter_code
_entity_poly.pdbx_strand_id
1 'polypeptide(L)'
;MRLLFLLFINCCFFNNAVSQKTDKAKMQAMYDAIKAAGILHPDFVMAQCMQETGNLSCKKCCLRYHNLFGFYVGKNKCKKFESDSACIAYYKSWQDKRYSKWKKKYPKEDYYHFLKYVKYATGDKYTAELKPKVAWVQKNLKL
;
A
#
# COMPACT_ATOMS: atom_id res chain seq x y z
N MET A 1 -42.57 -23.46 35.56
CA MET A 1 -43.19 -22.82 34.37
C MET A 1 -42.83 -21.34 34.42
N ARG A 2 -42.20 -20.67 33.45
CA ARG A 2 -41.93 -20.94 32.03
C ARG A 2 -40.57 -20.31 31.68
N LEU A 3 -39.69 -21.10 31.07
CA LEU A 3 -38.65 -20.63 30.14
C LEU A 3 -39.34 -19.83 29.03
N LEU A 4 -38.83 -18.66 28.63
CA LEU A 4 -39.10 -18.14 27.29
C LEU A 4 -38.06 -17.10 26.82
N PHE A 5 -37.16 -17.64 25.98
CA PHE A 5 -36.57 -17.09 24.76
C PHE A 5 -35.89 -15.73 24.75
N LEU A 6 -34.56 -15.82 24.68
CA LEU A 6 -33.63 -14.90 24.02
C LEU A 6 -34.13 -14.50 22.62
N LEU A 7 -34.29 -13.20 22.39
CA LEU A 7 -34.31 -12.60 21.07
C LEU A 7 -33.09 -11.66 20.97
N PHE A 8 -31.92 -12.25 20.73
CA PHE A 8 -30.78 -11.52 20.19
C PHE A 8 -31.11 -11.17 18.74
N ILE A 9 -31.74 -10.01 18.54
CA ILE A 9 -31.80 -9.38 17.23
C ILE A 9 -30.37 -9.01 16.90
N ASN A 10 -29.69 -9.90 16.15
CA ASN A 10 -28.51 -9.55 15.38
C ASN A 10 -28.96 -8.51 14.36
N CYS A 11 -28.92 -7.23 14.75
CA CYS A 11 -28.81 -6.14 13.79
C CYS A 11 -27.48 -6.37 13.07
N CYS A 12 -27.55 -7.07 11.94
CA CYS A 12 -26.50 -7.09 10.95
C CYS A 12 -26.22 -5.63 10.60
N PHE A 13 -25.15 -5.08 11.18
CA PHE A 13 -24.52 -3.87 10.71
C PHE A 13 -24.02 -4.18 9.30
N PHE A 14 -24.88 -4.00 8.30
CA PHE A 14 -24.45 -3.71 6.96
C PHE A 14 -23.73 -2.37 7.05
N ASN A 15 -22.43 -2.42 7.34
CA ASN A 15 -21.54 -1.35 6.97
C ASN A 15 -21.69 -1.23 5.46
N ASN A 16 -22.44 -0.22 5.02
CA ASN A 16 -22.32 0.29 3.67
C ASN A 16 -20.85 0.65 3.51
N ALA A 17 -20.09 -0.27 2.92
CA ALA A 17 -18.77 0.04 2.43
C ALA A 17 -18.98 1.13 1.38
N VAL A 18 -18.80 2.38 1.80
CA VAL A 18 -18.69 3.51 0.88
C VAL A 18 -17.50 3.15 0.00
N SER A 19 -17.79 2.57 -1.16
CA SER A 19 -16.80 2.37 -2.21
C SER A 19 -16.44 3.77 -2.66
N GLN A 20 -15.41 4.34 -2.01
CA GLN A 20 -14.89 5.64 -2.40
C GLN A 20 -14.44 5.51 -3.85
N LYS A 21 -15.14 6.22 -4.74
CA LYS A 21 -14.80 6.30 -6.16
C LYS A 21 -13.34 6.74 -6.27
N THR A 22 -12.46 5.83 -6.66
CA THR A 22 -11.04 6.11 -6.84
C THR A 22 -10.87 7.24 -7.87
N ASP A 23 -10.25 8.34 -7.47
CA ASP A 23 -9.92 9.44 -8.36
C ASP A 23 -8.76 9.04 -9.27
N LYS A 24 -9.07 8.52 -10.46
CA LYS A 24 -8.07 8.02 -11.40
C LYS A 24 -7.05 9.08 -11.82
N ALA A 25 -7.44 10.35 -11.91
CA ALA A 25 -6.51 11.42 -12.29
C ALA A 25 -5.47 11.64 -11.19
N LYS A 26 -5.92 11.69 -9.93
CA LYS A 26 -5.03 11.76 -8.77
C LYS A 26 -4.11 10.54 -8.68
N MET A 27 -4.63 9.35 -8.93
CA MET A 27 -3.83 8.11 -8.94
C MET A 27 -2.79 8.11 -10.06
N GLN A 28 -3.15 8.58 -11.25
CA GLN A 28 -2.22 8.71 -12.38
C GLN A 28 -1.09 9.68 -12.06
N ALA A 29 -1.40 10.86 -11.52
CA ALA A 29 -0.37 11.84 -11.16
C ALA A 29 0.62 11.28 -10.12
N MET A 30 0.14 10.50 -9.15
CA MET A 30 1.00 9.82 -8.18
C MET A 30 1.86 8.72 -8.84
N TYR A 31 1.27 7.92 -9.74
CA TYR A 31 2.00 6.92 -10.51
C TYR A 31 3.11 7.55 -11.36
N ASP A 32 2.81 8.65 -12.05
CA ASP A 32 3.76 9.39 -12.86
C ASP A 32 4.91 9.94 -12.01
N ALA A 33 4.64 10.42 -10.80
CA ALA A 33 5.67 10.86 -9.87
C ALA A 33 6.57 9.71 -9.39
N ILE A 34 6.01 8.54 -9.09
CA ILE A 34 6.77 7.32 -8.74
C ILE A 34 7.66 6.89 -9.91
N LYS A 35 7.11 6.89 -11.13
CA LYS A 35 7.84 6.52 -12.35
C LYS A 35 8.96 7.52 -12.66
N ALA A 36 8.69 8.82 -12.56
CA ALA A 36 9.67 9.89 -12.79
C ALA A 36 10.84 9.84 -11.81
N ALA A 37 10.63 9.32 -10.59
CA ALA A 37 11.70 9.12 -9.61
C ALA A 37 12.62 7.91 -9.92
N GLY A 38 12.38 7.17 -11.00
CA GLY A 38 13.19 6.01 -11.40
C GLY A 38 13.08 4.84 -10.42
N ILE A 39 11.95 4.72 -9.73
CA ILE A 39 11.64 3.58 -8.86
C ILE A 39 11.31 2.37 -9.74
N LEU A 40 11.96 1.24 -9.44
CA LEU A 40 11.73 -0.02 -10.12
C LEU A 40 10.34 -0.57 -9.75
N HIS A 41 9.66 -1.21 -10.70
CA HIS A 41 8.32 -1.78 -10.52
C HIS A 41 7.28 -0.75 -10.04
N PRO A 42 7.09 0.37 -10.77
CA PRO A 42 6.23 1.48 -10.33
C PRO A 42 4.77 1.06 -10.13
N ASP A 43 4.31 0.03 -10.83
CA ASP A 43 2.98 -0.57 -10.65
C ASP A 43 2.81 -1.22 -9.28
N PHE A 44 3.81 -1.97 -8.83
CA PHE A 44 3.84 -2.52 -7.47
C PHE A 44 3.93 -1.40 -6.43
N VAL A 45 4.78 -0.40 -6.63
CA VAL A 45 4.96 0.69 -5.67
C VAL A 45 3.70 1.56 -5.57
N MET A 46 2.99 1.78 -6.68
CA MET A 46 1.69 2.45 -6.66
C MET A 46 0.63 1.61 -5.94
N ALA A 47 0.63 0.30 -6.11
CA ALA A 47 -0.25 -0.59 -5.36
C ALA A 47 0.03 -0.56 -3.85
N GLN A 48 1.31 -0.41 -3.45
CA GLN A 48 1.67 -0.19 -2.04
C GLN A 48 1.11 1.15 -1.57
N CYS A 49 1.30 2.22 -2.33
CA CYS A 49 0.72 3.53 -2.02
C CYS A 49 -0.80 3.45 -1.81
N MET A 50 -1.53 2.76 -2.70
CA MET A 50 -2.96 2.48 -2.55
C MET A 50 -3.30 1.79 -1.23
N GLN A 51 -2.55 0.75 -0.88
CA GLN A 51 -2.75 -0.02 0.35
C GLN A 51 -2.52 0.84 1.60
N GLU A 52 -1.41 1.56 1.67
CA GLU A 52 -1.01 2.31 2.87
C GLU A 52 -1.85 3.58 3.09
N THR A 53 -2.40 4.14 2.01
CA THR A 53 -3.10 5.44 2.03
C THR A 53 -4.61 5.33 1.82
N GLY A 54 -5.14 4.11 1.64
CA GLY A 54 -6.53 3.90 1.27
C GLY A 54 -6.90 4.66 -0.02
N ASN A 55 -6.13 4.47 -1.09
CA ASN A 55 -6.30 5.20 -2.37
C ASN A 55 -6.19 6.73 -2.23
N LEU A 56 -5.18 7.22 -1.49
CA LEU A 56 -4.89 8.64 -1.28
C LEU A 56 -6.02 9.45 -0.61
N SER A 57 -6.90 8.80 0.15
CA SER A 57 -8.05 9.45 0.81
C SER A 57 -8.03 9.35 2.33
N CYS A 58 -7.15 8.52 2.89
CA CYS A 58 -7.17 8.19 4.30
C CYS A 58 -6.74 9.38 5.19
N LYS A 59 -7.65 9.82 6.06
CA LYS A 59 -7.42 10.95 6.99
C LYS A 59 -6.74 10.55 8.30
N LYS A 60 -6.81 9.27 8.70
CA LYS A 60 -6.35 8.79 10.03
C LYS A 60 -5.09 7.92 10.01
N CYS A 61 -4.48 7.69 8.85
CA CYS A 61 -3.24 6.92 8.69
C CYS A 61 -2.01 7.82 8.47
N CYS A 62 -0.88 7.22 8.10
CA CYS A 62 0.40 7.91 7.93
C CYS A 62 0.41 8.92 6.76
N LEU A 63 -0.59 8.90 5.86
CA LEU A 63 -0.74 9.86 4.76
C LEU A 63 -0.69 11.32 5.26
N ARG A 64 -1.24 11.62 6.45
CA ARG A 64 -1.20 12.96 7.06
C ARG A 64 0.22 13.48 7.37
N TYR A 65 1.22 12.61 7.26
CA TYR A 65 2.63 12.92 7.46
C TYR A 65 3.44 12.78 6.17
N HIS A 66 2.78 12.89 5.01
CA HIS A 66 3.36 12.64 3.68
C HIS A 66 4.02 11.26 3.55
N ASN A 67 3.56 10.28 4.33
CA ASN A 67 4.11 8.94 4.31
C ASN A 67 3.22 8.03 3.47
N LEU A 68 3.57 7.97 2.18
CA LEU A 68 2.85 7.25 1.15
C LEU A 68 3.02 5.73 1.24
N PHE A 69 4.08 5.26 1.91
CA PHE A 69 4.55 3.88 1.85
C PHE A 69 4.63 3.21 3.23
N GLY A 70 4.00 3.77 4.26
CA GLY A 70 3.91 3.11 5.57
C GLY A 70 5.26 2.91 6.26
N PHE A 71 6.24 3.80 6.08
CA PHE A 71 7.52 3.70 6.80
C PHE A 71 7.37 4.05 8.28
N TYR A 72 8.05 3.33 9.18
CA TYR A 72 8.02 3.57 10.62
C TYR A 72 9.41 3.91 11.19
N VAL A 73 9.46 4.75 12.22
CA VAL A 73 10.69 5.10 13.00
C VAL A 73 10.71 4.44 14.39
N GLY A 74 9.88 3.43 14.60
CA GLY A 74 9.68 2.70 15.86
C GLY A 74 8.42 1.84 15.75
N LYS A 75 8.06 1.09 16.80
CA LYS A 75 6.99 0.06 16.70
C LYS A 75 5.67 0.57 16.11
N ASN A 76 5.23 1.78 16.44
CA ASN A 76 3.94 2.34 15.99
C ASN A 76 4.00 3.82 15.57
N LYS A 77 5.19 4.34 15.25
CA LYS A 77 5.36 5.75 14.89
C LYS A 77 5.66 5.89 13.40
N CYS A 78 4.69 6.38 12.63
CA CYS A 78 4.88 6.73 11.23
C CYS A 78 6.10 7.65 11.10
N LYS A 79 6.99 7.34 10.16
CA LYS A 79 7.99 8.30 9.69
C LYS A 79 7.25 9.51 9.10
N LYS A 80 7.70 10.71 9.42
CA LYS A 80 7.20 11.95 8.82
C LYS A 80 8.12 12.37 7.69
N PHE A 81 7.53 12.88 6.63
CA PHE A 81 8.22 13.48 5.49
C PHE A 81 7.73 14.92 5.32
N GLU A 82 8.59 15.76 4.75
CA GLU A 82 8.28 17.17 4.47
C GLU A 82 7.28 17.32 3.32
N SER A 83 7.29 16.37 2.38
CA SER A 83 6.43 16.34 1.22
C SER A 83 6.29 14.92 0.66
N ASP A 84 5.30 14.71 -0.21
CA ASP A 84 5.12 13.45 -0.94
C ASP A 84 6.38 13.12 -1.77
N SER A 85 6.99 14.13 -2.40
CA SER A 85 8.24 13.98 -3.15
C SER A 85 9.40 13.50 -2.27
N ALA A 86 9.52 14.01 -1.04
CA ALA A 86 10.53 13.53 -0.10
C ALA A 86 10.31 12.07 0.30
N CYS A 87 9.06 11.63 0.41
CA CYS A 87 8.72 10.22 0.66
C CYS A 87 9.07 9.32 -0.53
N ILE A 88 8.78 9.76 -1.77
CA ILE A 88 9.15 9.06 -3.01
C ILE A 88 10.67 8.93 -3.13
N ALA A 89 11.42 10.02 -2.91
CA ALA A 89 12.88 10.00 -2.93
C ALA A 89 13.46 9.05 -1.86
N TYR A 90 12.84 9.01 -0.67
CA TYR A 90 13.22 8.07 0.37
C TYR A 90 12.94 6.62 -0.03
N TYR A 91 11.79 6.31 -0.63
CA TYR A 91 11.50 4.97 -1.14
C TYR A 91 12.53 4.54 -2.18
N LYS A 92 12.87 5.41 -3.14
CA LYS A 92 13.90 5.16 -4.15
C LYS A 92 15.24 4.79 -3.52
N SER A 93 15.74 5.61 -2.58
CA SER A 93 16.97 5.32 -1.84
C SER A 93 16.88 4.01 -1.04
N TRP A 94 15.71 3.72 -0.44
CA TRP A 94 15.46 2.47 0.27
C TRP A 94 15.51 1.25 -0.67
N GLN A 95 14.93 1.36 -1.87
CA GLN A 95 14.89 0.31 -2.88
C GLN A 95 16.29 0.05 -3.44
N ASP A 96 17.03 1.09 -3.85
CA ASP A 96 18.35 0.97 -4.47
C ASP A 96 19.36 0.24 -3.57
N LYS A 97 19.31 0.51 -2.26
CA LYS A 97 20.17 -0.14 -1.26
C LYS A 97 19.91 -1.64 -1.10
N ARG A 98 18.77 -2.14 -1.55
CA ARG A 98 18.29 -3.51 -1.26
C ARG A 98 18.11 -4.36 -2.52
N TYR A 99 17.67 -3.73 -3.60
CA TYR A 99 17.19 -4.42 -4.79
C TYR A 99 18.30 -5.18 -5.52
N SER A 100 19.49 -4.60 -5.68
CA SER A 100 20.62 -5.24 -6.36
C SER A 100 21.07 -6.52 -5.64
N LYS A 101 21.22 -6.46 -4.31
CA LYS A 101 21.57 -7.62 -3.47
C LYS A 101 20.53 -8.73 -3.57
N TRP A 102 19.24 -8.37 -3.52
CA TRP A 102 18.16 -9.31 -3.70
C TRP A 102 18.17 -9.94 -5.10
N LYS A 103 18.23 -9.13 -6.17
CA LYS A 103 18.17 -9.62 -7.55
C LYS A 103 19.34 -10.52 -7.91
N LYS A 104 20.54 -10.25 -7.37
CA LYS A 104 21.71 -11.14 -7.51
C LYS A 104 21.48 -12.50 -6.86
N LYS A 105 20.86 -12.54 -5.67
CA LYS A 105 20.60 -13.78 -4.94
C LYS A 105 19.40 -14.55 -5.51
N TYR A 106 18.43 -13.83 -6.08
CA TYR A 106 17.14 -14.37 -6.52
C TYR A 106 16.81 -13.88 -7.94
N PRO A 107 17.58 -14.27 -8.96
CA PRO A 107 17.47 -13.71 -10.31
C PRO A 107 16.14 -14.02 -11.00
N LYS A 108 15.48 -15.12 -10.64
CA LYS A 108 14.22 -15.59 -11.24
C LYS A 108 12.97 -15.21 -10.45
N GLU A 109 13.14 -14.59 -9.28
CA GLU A 109 12.02 -14.25 -8.41
C GLU A 109 11.37 -12.92 -8.80
N ASP A 110 10.11 -12.74 -8.37
CA ASP A 110 9.29 -11.58 -8.66
C ASP A 110 9.36 -10.49 -7.57
N TYR A 111 8.69 -9.36 -7.81
CA TYR A 111 8.72 -8.25 -6.86
C TYR A 111 7.97 -8.56 -5.54
N TYR A 112 6.99 -9.48 -5.52
CA TYR A 112 6.38 -9.92 -4.26
C TYR A 112 7.40 -10.63 -3.37
N HIS A 113 8.25 -11.47 -3.98
CA HIS A 113 9.36 -12.09 -3.28
C HIS A 113 10.37 -11.06 -2.78
N PHE A 114 10.66 -10.00 -3.55
CA PHE A 114 11.48 -8.87 -3.07
C PHE A 114 10.89 -8.24 -1.81
N LEU A 115 9.59 -7.91 -1.80
CA LEU A 115 8.92 -7.30 -0.65
C LEU A 115 8.95 -8.21 0.59
N LYS A 116 8.81 -9.53 0.39
CA LYS A 116 8.97 -10.53 1.46
C LYS A 116 10.41 -10.59 1.97
N TYR A 117 11.40 -10.62 1.07
CA TYR A 117 12.82 -10.67 1.40
C TYR A 117 13.28 -9.48 2.26
N VAL A 118 12.83 -8.27 1.93
CA VAL A 118 13.16 -7.06 2.69
C VAL A 118 12.28 -6.84 3.93
N LYS A 119 11.38 -7.79 4.22
CA LYS A 119 10.40 -7.72 5.31
C LYS A 119 9.59 -6.43 5.29
N TYR A 120 9.16 -6.01 4.09
CA TYR A 120 8.37 -4.78 3.92
C TYR A 120 7.08 -4.84 4.77
N ALA A 121 6.40 -5.99 4.75
CA ALA A 121 5.28 -6.30 5.60
C ALA A 121 5.40 -7.73 6.13
N THR A 122 4.86 -7.98 7.33
CA THR A 122 4.87 -9.29 7.97
C THR A 122 3.72 -10.14 7.46
N GLY A 123 4.00 -11.08 6.57
CA GLY A 123 3.13 -12.22 6.27
C GLY A 123 2.50 -12.24 4.87
N ASP A 124 1.98 -13.41 4.51
CA ASP A 124 1.41 -13.68 3.18
C ASP A 124 0.11 -12.91 2.92
N LYS A 125 -0.54 -12.42 3.99
CA LYS A 125 -1.72 -11.54 3.92
C LYS A 125 -1.44 -10.27 3.11
N TYR A 126 -0.28 -9.63 3.31
CA TYR A 126 0.04 -8.40 2.59
C TYR A 126 0.12 -8.63 1.09
N THR A 127 0.80 -9.71 0.68
CA THR A 127 0.88 -10.12 -0.73
C THR A 127 -0.51 -10.37 -1.32
N ALA A 128 -1.39 -11.05 -0.58
CA ALA A 128 -2.77 -11.29 -1.01
C ALA A 128 -3.57 -9.99 -1.20
N GLU A 129 -3.39 -9.00 -0.31
CA GLU A 129 -4.06 -7.70 -0.39
C GLU A 129 -3.47 -6.77 -1.47
N LEU A 130 -2.20 -6.96 -1.81
CA LEU A 130 -1.49 -6.16 -2.81
C LEU A 130 -1.81 -6.60 -4.24
N LYS A 131 -1.93 -7.90 -4.50
CA LYS A 131 -2.26 -8.48 -5.81
C LYS A 131 -3.43 -7.79 -6.54
N PRO A 132 -4.63 -7.64 -5.92
CA PRO A 132 -5.74 -6.98 -6.60
C PRO A 132 -5.47 -5.50 -6.91
N LYS A 133 -4.62 -4.82 -6.13
CA LYS A 133 -4.23 -3.42 -6.38
C LYS A 133 -3.24 -3.31 -7.53
N VAL A 134 -2.28 -4.22 -7.63
CA VAL A 134 -1.36 -4.30 -8.78
C VAL A 134 -2.16 -4.51 -10.07
N ALA A 135 -3.09 -5.48 -10.08
CA ALA A 135 -3.97 -5.72 -11.22
C ALA A 135 -4.82 -4.48 -11.56
N TRP A 136 -5.30 -3.76 -10.54
CA TRP A 136 -6.03 -2.51 -10.76
C TRP A 136 -5.14 -1.44 -11.40
N VAL A 137 -3.90 -1.24 -10.91
CA VAL A 137 -2.95 -0.27 -11.47
C VAL A 137 -2.66 -0.58 -12.93
N GLN A 138 -2.28 -1.81 -13.24
CA GLN A 138 -1.96 -2.25 -14.60
C GLN A 138 -3.14 -2.11 -15.57
N LYS A 139 -4.38 -2.26 -15.08
CA LYS A 139 -5.58 -2.12 -15.90
C LYS A 139 -6.02 -0.66 -16.08
N ASN A 140 -5.79 0.21 -15.09
CA ASN A 140 -6.44 1.52 -15.02
C ASN A 140 -5.50 2.71 -15.21
N LEU A 141 -4.20 2.54 -15.04
CA LEU A 141 -3.21 3.60 -15.18
C LEU A 141 -2.39 3.40 -16.46
N LYS A 142 -1.90 4.51 -17.01
CA LYS A 142 -0.99 4.52 -18.16
C LYS A 142 0.40 4.15 -17.67
N LEU A 143 0.86 2.96 -18.08
CA LEU A 143 2.14 2.37 -17.66
C LEU A 143 3.37 3.02 -18.31
#